data_AF-A0A6N7NMJ0-F1
#
_entry.id   AF-A0A6N7NMJ0-F1
#
_cell.length_a   1.000
_cell.length_b   1.000
_cell.length_c   1.000
_cell.angle_alpha   90.00
_cell.angle_beta   90.00
_cell.angle_gamma   90.00
#
_symmetry.space_group_name_H-M   'P 1'
#
loop_
_entity.id
_entity.type
_entity.pdbx_description
1 polymer ?
#
loop_
_entity_poly.entity_id
_entity_poly.type
_entity_poly.pdbx_seq_one_letter_code
_entity_poly.pdbx_strand_id
1 'polypeptide(L)'
;MHSDHAERLPEPASDLAEGGAGEGVTLPPQEALLDDAGTGEDSVDLAPPRHRLPQIALPDNVVLKGAVQKLVEQKSRLDALAAEGQLAGLLPPEWQGHGARAIELSTFIQGVLPFLQTGERGETAPARLPVRHVLGDDSRWGLDDAAEPKSLAWYLASDERATAGSKDVAEAYLVGALGLAWMQEGRSRPGFLRAMGQDSLAARVTMLGYPPANELALYSVTAHGQPQIWCVHGRRRMRPLVAPWLSVPLLTAYGVPAPVAWPSSFPPVEAVAELLATARLGRALPEVDLAKAVAKIAEDAASDAWQPVSLLQLNTWSPRWHFFLGTFVGLPSLLLVAAALALPGAVEAATVAASLGFAGGAIAALAVPWIHARRKHLS
;
A
#
# COMPACT_ATOMS: atom_id res chain seq x y z
N MET A 1 -72.70 -19.09 -26.49
CA MET A 1 -71.47 -19.80 -26.10
C MET A 1 -70.52 -18.73 -25.58
N HIS A 2 -70.55 -18.44 -24.26
CA HIS A 2 -69.54 -18.93 -23.28
C HIS A 2 -68.14 -18.36 -23.60
N SER A 3 -67.46 -17.56 -22.77
CA SER A 3 -67.62 -17.26 -21.34
C SER A 3 -66.93 -15.95 -20.95
N ASP A 4 -67.49 -15.31 -19.92
CA ASP A 4 -66.94 -14.19 -19.14
C ASP A 4 -65.64 -14.55 -18.40
N HIS A 5 -64.75 -13.57 -18.28
CA HIS A 5 -63.72 -13.52 -17.26
C HIS A 5 -64.19 -12.62 -16.12
N ALA A 6 -64.55 -13.23 -14.99
CA ALA A 6 -64.71 -12.54 -13.73
C ALA A 6 -64.00 -13.33 -12.61
N GLU A 7 -63.41 -12.55 -11.70
CA GLU A 7 -63.23 -12.83 -10.28
C GLU A 7 -62.04 -13.70 -9.83
N ARG A 8 -61.05 -13.09 -9.14
CA ARG A 8 -61.05 -12.95 -7.67
C ARG A 8 -59.75 -12.31 -7.15
N LEU A 9 -59.95 -11.30 -6.30
CA LEU A 9 -58.99 -10.80 -5.32
C LEU A 9 -58.68 -11.89 -4.27
N PRO A 10 -57.55 -11.76 -3.57
CA PRO A 10 -57.61 -11.88 -2.12
C PRO A 10 -56.81 -10.81 -1.37
N GLU A 11 -57.43 -10.27 -0.32
CA GLU A 11 -56.84 -9.71 0.90
C GLU A 11 -57.70 -10.18 2.08
N PRO A 12 -57.26 -10.12 3.36
CA PRO A 12 -55.90 -9.98 3.91
C PRO A 12 -55.61 -10.91 5.12
N ALA A 13 -54.32 -10.99 5.51
CA ALA A 13 -53.73 -11.30 6.84
C ALA A 13 -52.31 -11.87 6.61
N SER A 14 -51.26 -11.65 7.39
CA SER A 14 -50.90 -10.76 8.50
C SER A 14 -49.37 -10.95 8.63
N ASP A 15 -48.67 -9.86 8.93
CA ASP A 15 -47.35 -9.76 9.57
C ASP A 15 -46.15 -10.55 8.99
N LEU A 16 -45.17 -9.82 8.44
CA LEU A 16 -43.85 -9.61 9.07
C LEU A 16 -42.84 -8.97 8.09
N ALA A 17 -42.23 -7.88 8.57
CA ALA A 17 -40.92 -7.31 8.19
C ALA A 17 -40.81 -6.49 6.87
N GLU A 18 -41.30 -5.24 6.93
CA GLU A 18 -40.59 -4.11 6.33
C GLU A 18 -39.75 -3.38 7.41
N GLY A 19 -38.58 -2.90 7.00
CA GLY A 19 -37.66 -2.06 7.77
C GLY A 19 -36.29 -2.73 7.90
N GLY A 20 -35.17 -2.14 7.48
CA GLY A 20 -34.88 -0.79 7.05
C GLY A 20 -33.36 -0.69 6.92
N ALA A 21 -32.92 0.26 6.11
CA ALA A 21 -31.54 0.48 5.74
C ALA A 21 -30.56 0.61 6.91
N GLY A 22 -29.31 0.19 6.63
CA GLY A 22 -28.06 0.80 7.11
C GLY A 22 -27.93 1.02 8.61
N GLU A 23 -27.06 0.22 9.23
CA GLU A 23 -26.50 0.42 10.57
C GLU A 23 -26.02 1.87 10.76
N GLY A 24 -26.95 2.71 11.23
CA GLY A 24 -26.72 4.10 11.57
C GLY A 24 -26.00 4.16 12.90
N VAL A 25 -24.88 4.88 12.92
CA VAL A 25 -24.10 5.01 14.14
C VAL A 25 -24.77 5.98 15.10
N THR A 26 -25.17 5.47 16.26
CA THR A 26 -25.92 6.21 17.27
C THR A 26 -25.00 6.71 18.40
N LEU A 27 -25.23 7.95 18.84
CA LEU A 27 -24.75 8.41 20.14
C LEU A 27 -25.33 7.49 21.24
N PRO A 28 -24.67 7.32 22.39
CA PRO A 28 -25.25 6.56 23.48
C PRO A 28 -26.66 7.11 23.81
N PRO A 29 -27.66 6.24 23.97
CA PRO A 29 -29.02 6.67 24.27
C PRO A 29 -29.05 7.43 25.60
N GLN A 30 -29.91 8.44 25.69
CA GLN A 30 -30.04 9.36 26.84
C GLN A 30 -30.17 8.63 28.18
N GLU A 31 -30.83 7.46 28.19
CA GLU A 31 -30.98 6.60 29.38
C GLU A 31 -29.63 6.11 29.95
N ALA A 32 -28.63 5.83 29.10
CA ALA A 32 -27.30 5.42 29.54
C ALA A 32 -26.47 6.57 30.14
N LEU A 33 -26.88 7.82 29.91
CA LEU A 33 -26.31 9.02 30.54
C LEU A 33 -26.98 9.32 31.89
N LEU A 34 -28.16 8.73 32.16
CA LEU A 34 -29.04 9.06 33.28
C LEU A 34 -29.04 8.03 34.42
N ASP A 35 -28.31 6.91 34.30
CA ASP A 35 -28.20 5.88 35.36
C ASP A 35 -27.48 6.36 36.65
N ASP A 36 -27.06 7.63 36.71
CA ASP A 36 -26.54 8.28 37.92
C ASP A 36 -27.46 9.45 38.34
N ALA A 37 -28.74 9.14 38.59
CA ALA A 37 -29.74 10.08 39.06
C ALA A 37 -29.50 10.46 40.53
N GLY A 38 -28.51 11.33 40.77
CA GLY A 38 -28.44 12.19 41.94
C GLY A 38 -29.34 13.41 41.72
N THR A 39 -30.49 13.45 42.36
CA THR A 39 -31.38 14.61 42.40
C THR A 39 -30.69 15.81 43.06
N GLY A 40 -30.58 16.93 42.37
CA GLY A 40 -30.26 18.22 42.97
C GLY A 40 -29.74 19.24 41.97
N GLU A 41 -30.51 20.32 41.78
CA GLU A 41 -29.99 21.59 41.26
C GLU A 41 -28.90 22.08 42.23
N ASP A 42 -27.66 21.74 41.94
CA ASP A 42 -26.50 22.42 42.46
C ASP A 42 -25.47 22.43 41.32
N SER A 43 -24.80 23.56 41.16
CA SER A 43 -23.57 23.65 40.38
C SER A 43 -22.57 22.68 40.99
N VAL A 44 -22.60 21.42 40.55
CA VAL A 44 -21.58 20.44 40.91
C VAL A 44 -20.33 20.90 40.19
N ASP A 45 -19.48 21.64 40.90
CA ASP A 45 -18.04 21.58 40.71
C ASP A 45 -17.68 20.10 40.88
N LEU A 46 -17.86 19.34 39.80
CA LEU A 46 -17.48 17.94 39.70
C LEU A 46 -16.00 17.90 40.01
N ALA A 47 -15.67 17.48 41.24
CA ALA A 47 -14.31 17.23 41.63
C ALA A 47 -13.64 16.40 40.52
N PRO A 48 -12.42 16.76 40.10
CA PRO A 48 -11.81 16.14 38.93
C PRO A 48 -11.87 14.62 39.08
N PRO A 49 -12.38 13.90 38.06
CA PRO A 49 -12.58 12.47 38.15
C PRO A 49 -11.28 11.81 38.58
N ARG A 50 -11.32 11.09 39.71
CA ARG A 50 -10.17 10.34 40.22
C ARG A 50 -9.95 9.12 39.34
N HIS A 51 -9.15 9.32 38.29
CA HIS A 51 -8.75 8.26 37.39
C HIS A 51 -7.90 7.22 38.14
N ARG A 52 -8.26 5.94 37.97
CA ARG A 52 -7.57 4.78 38.57
C ARG A 52 -6.59 4.16 37.59
N LEU A 53 -6.85 4.27 36.29
CA LEU A 53 -6.00 3.69 35.25
C LEU A 53 -4.65 4.43 35.15
N PRO A 54 -3.56 3.69 34.86
CA PRO A 54 -2.26 4.31 34.65
C PRO A 54 -2.26 5.16 33.38
N GLN A 55 -1.59 6.30 33.44
CA GLN A 55 -1.32 7.12 32.25
C GLN A 55 -0.10 6.55 31.51
N ILE A 56 -0.21 6.45 30.19
CA ILE A 56 0.89 5.98 29.35
C ILE A 56 2.06 6.97 29.41
N ALA A 57 3.25 6.43 29.68
CA ALA A 57 4.49 7.17 29.60
C ALA A 57 4.81 7.44 28.11
N LEU A 58 4.96 8.72 27.76
CA LEU A 58 5.39 9.14 26.44
C LEU A 58 6.92 9.17 26.36
N PRO A 59 7.51 8.98 25.16
CA PRO A 59 8.96 9.09 24.96
C PRO A 59 9.51 10.41 25.50
N ASP A 60 10.66 10.38 26.16
CA ASP A 60 11.26 11.59 26.73
C ASP A 60 12.05 12.39 25.68
N ASN A 61 11.34 12.87 24.66
CA ASN A 61 11.87 13.71 23.61
C ASN A 61 10.87 14.83 23.30
N VAL A 62 11.20 16.05 23.71
CA VAL A 62 10.32 17.23 23.56
C VAL A 62 10.02 17.56 22.10
N VAL A 63 11.01 17.39 21.22
CA VAL A 63 10.85 17.66 19.78
C VAL A 63 9.88 16.66 19.15
N LEU A 64 10.00 15.37 19.49
CA LEU A 64 9.09 14.33 19.06
C LEU A 64 7.67 14.54 19.60
N LYS A 65 7.53 14.89 20.89
CA LYS A 65 6.21 15.23 21.47
C LYS A 65 5.55 16.37 20.69
N GLY A 66 6.29 17.45 20.40
CA GLY A 66 5.77 18.57 19.62
C GLY A 66 5.38 18.19 18.18
N ALA A 67 6.18 17.35 17.52
CA ALA A 67 5.87 16.88 16.16
C ALA A 67 4.61 15.99 16.12
N VAL A 68 4.43 15.11 17.12
CA VAL A 68 3.23 14.28 17.26
C VAL A 68 1.98 15.14 17.52
N GLN A 69 2.06 16.10 18.44
CA GLN A 69 0.94 17.00 18.73
C GLN A 69 0.55 17.81 17.50
N LYS A 70 1.53 18.33 16.76
CA LYS A 70 1.30 19.04 15.50
C LYS A 70 0.66 18.14 14.44
N LEU A 71 1.07 16.87 14.34
CA LEU A 71 0.43 15.91 13.44
C LEU A 71 -1.05 15.69 13.80
N VAL A 72 -1.35 15.55 15.08
CA VAL A 72 -2.74 15.40 15.57
C VAL A 72 -3.59 16.60 15.23
N GLU A 73 -3.08 17.81 15.45
CA GLU A 73 -3.75 19.05 15.07
C GLU A 73 -3.93 19.17 13.55
N GLN A 74 -2.91 18.81 12.77
CA GLN A 74 -2.98 18.82 11.31
C GLN A 74 -4.02 17.83 10.80
N LYS A 75 -4.07 16.60 11.33
CA LYS A 75 -5.10 15.62 10.95
C LYS A 75 -6.51 16.11 11.27
N SER A 76 -6.72 16.68 12.45
CA SER A 76 -8.02 17.27 12.83
C SER A 76 -8.48 18.35 11.84
N ARG A 77 -7.57 19.25 11.44
CA ARG A 77 -7.88 20.28 10.42
C ARG A 77 -8.14 19.67 9.04
N LEU A 78 -7.39 18.65 8.65
CA LEU A 78 -7.63 17.96 7.38
C LEU A 78 -8.99 17.29 7.36
N ASP A 79 -9.42 16.67 8.46
CA ASP A 79 -10.75 16.04 8.56
C ASP A 79 -11.86 17.07 8.39
N ALA A 80 -11.76 18.22 9.07
CA ALA A 80 -12.74 19.31 8.95
C ALA A 80 -12.83 19.84 7.50
N LEU A 81 -11.69 20.19 6.90
CA LEU A 81 -11.65 20.70 5.53
C LEU A 81 -12.09 19.66 4.50
N ALA A 82 -11.79 18.38 4.73
CA ALA A 82 -12.22 17.29 3.86
C ALA A 82 -13.73 17.02 3.98
N ALA A 83 -14.31 17.12 5.19
CA ALA A 83 -15.75 17.00 5.41
C ALA A 83 -16.54 18.11 4.69
N GLU A 84 -15.98 19.32 4.61
CA GLU A 84 -16.51 20.44 3.84
C GLU A 84 -16.28 20.34 2.32
N GLY A 85 -15.60 19.28 1.85
CA GLY A 85 -15.31 19.06 0.43
C GLY A 85 -14.19 19.95 -0.14
N GLN A 86 -13.51 20.74 0.69
CA GLN A 86 -12.50 21.72 0.24
C GLN A 86 -11.18 21.09 -0.20
N LEU A 87 -10.96 19.82 0.14
CA LEU A 87 -9.74 19.08 -0.19
C LEU A 87 -9.91 18.06 -1.34
N ALA A 88 -11.02 18.14 -2.08
CA ALA A 88 -11.29 17.25 -3.21
C ALA A 88 -10.15 17.29 -4.24
N GLY A 89 -9.55 16.15 -4.53
CA GLY A 89 -8.43 16.01 -5.48
C GLY A 89 -7.07 16.51 -4.97
N LEU A 90 -6.98 17.08 -3.77
CA LEU A 90 -5.73 17.54 -3.18
C LEU A 90 -5.09 16.50 -2.25
N LEU A 91 -5.91 15.64 -1.64
CA LEU A 91 -5.42 14.55 -0.79
C LEU A 91 -4.98 13.34 -1.63
N PRO A 92 -4.01 12.55 -1.13
CA PRO A 92 -3.70 11.25 -1.71
C PRO A 92 -4.97 10.41 -1.88
N PRO A 93 -5.20 9.79 -3.05
CA PRO A 93 -6.44 9.06 -3.32
C PRO A 93 -6.65 7.89 -2.37
N GLU A 94 -5.58 7.27 -1.89
CA GLU A 94 -5.62 6.20 -0.89
C GLU A 94 -6.16 6.64 0.48
N TRP A 95 -6.23 7.95 0.76
CA TRP A 95 -6.77 8.49 2.01
C TRP A 95 -8.28 8.73 1.98
N GLN A 96 -8.92 8.58 0.82
CA GLN A 96 -10.35 8.83 0.68
C GLN A 96 -11.14 7.93 1.64
N GLY A 97 -11.94 8.58 2.50
CA GLY A 97 -12.87 7.90 3.39
C GLY A 97 -14.04 7.28 2.63
N HIS A 98 -14.75 6.36 3.31
CA HIS A 98 -15.96 5.75 2.79
C HIS A 98 -17.17 6.22 3.63
N GLY A 99 -18.30 6.47 2.95
CA GLY A 99 -19.54 6.90 3.60
C GLY A 99 -19.40 8.28 4.24
N ALA A 100 -19.74 8.40 5.53
CA ALA A 100 -19.70 9.67 6.28
C ALA A 100 -18.28 10.08 6.74
N ARG A 101 -17.24 9.33 6.39
CA ARG A 101 -15.85 9.64 6.78
C ARG A 101 -15.15 10.41 5.68
N ALA A 102 -14.49 11.50 6.05
CA ALA A 102 -13.75 12.30 5.09
C ALA A 102 -12.37 11.69 4.74
N ILE A 103 -11.63 11.22 5.76
CA ILE A 103 -10.30 10.62 5.60
C ILE A 103 -10.25 9.27 6.32
N GLU A 104 -9.90 8.20 5.60
CA GLU A 104 -9.76 6.89 6.20
C GLU A 104 -8.50 6.82 7.09
N LEU A 105 -8.71 6.64 8.39
CA LEU A 105 -7.64 6.72 9.39
C LEU A 105 -6.54 5.67 9.16
N SER A 106 -6.90 4.46 8.75
CA SER A 106 -5.93 3.38 8.56
C SER A 106 -4.93 3.67 7.43
N THR A 107 -5.41 4.19 6.30
CA THR A 107 -4.56 4.54 5.15
C THR A 107 -3.80 5.85 5.39
N PHE A 108 -4.38 6.80 6.13
CA PHE A 108 -3.66 7.97 6.63
C PHE A 108 -2.44 7.57 7.47
N ILE A 109 -2.63 6.72 8.48
CA ILE A 109 -1.54 6.24 9.35
C ILE A 109 -0.47 5.53 8.52
N GLN A 110 -0.87 4.64 7.62
CA GLN A 110 0.08 3.94 6.74
C GLN A 110 0.81 4.89 5.78
N GLY A 111 0.17 5.99 5.38
CA GLY A 111 0.79 7.03 4.53
C GLY A 111 1.81 7.90 5.27
N VAL A 112 1.58 8.17 6.56
CA VAL A 112 2.45 8.99 7.41
C VAL A 112 3.58 8.19 8.07
N LEU A 113 3.31 6.94 8.45
CA LEU A 113 4.24 6.04 9.11
C LEU A 113 4.71 4.93 8.16
N PRO A 114 5.76 5.15 7.35
CA PRO A 114 6.28 4.12 6.47
C PRO A 114 6.77 2.92 7.28
N PHE A 115 6.58 1.72 6.73
CA PHE A 115 7.00 0.44 7.32
C PHE A 115 6.38 0.10 8.69
N LEU A 116 5.30 0.77 9.09
CA LEU A 116 4.52 0.36 10.26
C LEU A 116 3.88 -1.01 10.02
N GLN A 117 4.18 -1.96 10.91
CA GLN A 117 3.61 -3.31 10.86
C GLN A 117 2.48 -3.44 11.89
N THR A 118 1.23 -3.45 11.43
CA THR A 118 0.05 -3.59 12.31
C THR A 118 -0.32 -5.05 12.62
N GLY A 119 0.37 -6.01 11.99
CA GLY A 119 0.21 -7.45 12.23
C GLY A 119 0.99 -7.96 13.44
N GLU A 120 2.12 -7.33 13.77
CA GLU A 120 2.91 -7.66 14.96
C GLU A 120 2.41 -6.83 16.15
N ARG A 121 1.44 -7.39 16.87
CA ARG A 121 0.77 -6.72 17.99
C ARG A 121 1.35 -7.21 19.30
N GLY A 122 1.69 -6.25 20.18
CA GLY A 122 2.05 -6.51 21.56
C GLY A 122 0.84 -6.74 22.44
N GLU A 123 1.06 -6.66 23.75
CA GLU A 123 0.01 -6.79 24.76
C GLU A 123 -1.04 -5.67 24.64
N THR A 124 -2.29 -6.02 24.91
CA THR A 124 -3.41 -5.08 25.01
C THR A 124 -3.77 -4.87 26.48
N ALA A 125 -3.65 -3.64 26.97
CA ALA A 125 -3.94 -3.30 28.37
C ALA A 125 -4.82 -2.05 28.49
N PRO A 126 -5.66 -1.95 29.53
CA PRO A 126 -6.40 -0.72 29.81
C PRO A 126 -5.44 0.37 30.32
N ALA A 127 -5.48 1.55 29.71
CA ALA A 127 -4.63 2.68 30.08
C ALA A 127 -5.26 4.02 29.68
N ARG A 128 -4.71 5.12 30.19
CA ARG A 128 -5.06 6.48 29.74
C ARG A 128 -4.05 7.01 28.73
N LEU A 129 -4.56 7.48 27.61
CA LEU A 129 -3.81 8.13 26.54
C LEU A 129 -3.97 9.65 26.63
N PRO A 130 -2.88 10.44 26.51
CA PRO A 130 -2.98 11.89 26.39
C PRO A 130 -3.69 12.27 25.08
N VAL A 131 -4.81 13.01 25.12
CA VAL A 131 -5.65 13.26 23.91
C VAL A 131 -4.89 13.99 22.79
N ARG A 132 -3.84 14.73 23.13
CA ARG A 132 -2.98 15.45 22.19
C ARG A 132 -2.03 14.53 21.41
N HIS A 133 -1.97 13.26 21.79
CA HIS A 133 -1.15 12.22 21.16
C HIS A 133 -2.01 11.14 20.47
N VAL A 134 -3.33 11.33 20.43
CA VAL A 134 -4.28 10.37 19.84
C VAL A 134 -4.92 10.95 18.59
N LEU A 135 -4.74 10.25 17.48
CA LEU A 135 -5.45 10.51 16.23
C LEU A 135 -6.84 9.87 16.27
N GLY A 136 -7.82 10.63 15.80
CA GLY A 136 -9.21 10.22 15.67
C GLY A 136 -9.75 10.48 14.26
N ASP A 137 -11.06 10.47 14.18
CA ASP A 137 -11.86 10.87 13.04
C ASP A 137 -12.84 11.95 13.51
N ASP A 138 -12.47 13.20 13.20
CA ASP A 138 -13.22 14.38 13.62
C ASP A 138 -14.31 14.75 12.60
N SER A 139 -14.47 13.98 11.51
CA SER A 139 -15.40 14.30 10.42
C SER A 139 -16.83 13.81 10.65
N ARG A 140 -17.05 12.86 11.57
CA ARG A 140 -18.37 12.22 11.72
C ARG A 140 -19.33 12.96 12.66
N TRP A 141 -18.85 13.38 13.82
CA TRP A 141 -19.62 14.15 14.80
C TRP A 141 -18.67 14.84 15.78
N GLY A 142 -19.12 15.94 16.37
CA GLY A 142 -18.34 16.79 17.26
C GLY A 142 -19.17 17.41 18.38
N LEU A 143 -18.73 18.58 18.83
CA LEU A 143 -19.33 19.28 19.97
C LEU A 143 -20.77 19.74 19.70
N ASP A 144 -21.03 20.21 18.48
CA ASP A 144 -22.32 20.77 18.07
C ASP A 144 -23.42 19.70 17.92
N ASP A 145 -23.03 18.43 17.81
CA ASP A 145 -23.95 17.29 17.71
C ASP A 145 -24.40 16.76 19.08
N ALA A 146 -23.74 17.18 20.16
CA ALA A 146 -24.00 16.70 21.51
C ALA A 146 -25.00 17.61 22.25
N ALA A 147 -26.16 17.06 22.62
CA ALA A 147 -27.16 17.79 23.42
C ALA A 147 -26.63 18.20 24.81
N GLU A 148 -25.85 17.31 25.45
CA GLU A 148 -25.21 17.56 26.74
C GLU A 148 -23.69 17.29 26.68
N PRO A 149 -22.88 18.23 26.15
CA PRO A 149 -21.47 17.98 25.89
C PRO A 149 -20.66 17.65 27.16
N LYS A 150 -21.01 18.25 28.31
CA LYS A 150 -20.32 18.01 29.59
C LYS A 150 -20.58 16.61 30.13
N SER A 151 -21.85 16.18 30.17
CA SER A 151 -22.26 14.84 30.60
C SER A 151 -21.61 13.77 29.71
N LEU A 152 -21.65 14.00 28.38
CA LEU A 152 -21.03 13.10 27.41
C LEU A 152 -19.50 13.05 27.56
N ALA A 153 -18.83 14.17 27.83
CA ALA A 153 -17.39 14.20 28.06
C ALA A 153 -17.01 13.42 29.32
N TRP A 154 -17.76 13.58 30.40
CA TRP A 154 -17.56 12.81 31.63
C TRP A 154 -17.70 11.31 31.37
N TYR A 155 -18.77 10.92 30.66
CA TYR A 155 -19.04 9.53 30.28
C TYR A 155 -17.92 8.93 29.41
N LEU A 156 -17.51 9.63 28.35
CA LEU A 156 -16.50 9.15 27.41
C LEU A 156 -15.07 9.17 27.98
N ALA A 157 -14.80 10.01 28.99
CA ALA A 157 -13.52 10.05 29.69
C ALA A 157 -13.41 9.02 30.83
N SER A 158 -14.49 8.32 31.17
CA SER A 158 -14.53 7.31 32.23
C SER A 158 -13.58 6.14 31.96
N ASP A 159 -12.91 5.65 33.02
CA ASP A 159 -12.02 4.48 32.95
C ASP A 159 -12.76 3.21 32.50
N GLU A 160 -14.07 3.14 32.68
CA GLU A 160 -14.89 2.03 32.20
C GLU A 160 -14.82 1.83 30.69
N ARG A 161 -14.51 2.91 29.94
CA ARG A 161 -14.37 2.85 28.49
C ARG A 161 -13.17 2.00 28.06
N ALA A 162 -12.24 1.66 28.97
CA ALA A 162 -11.15 0.73 28.71
C ALA A 162 -11.48 -0.73 29.08
N THR A 163 -12.72 -1.03 29.50
CA THR A 163 -13.13 -2.39 29.92
C THR A 163 -13.52 -3.23 28.71
N ALA A 164 -12.94 -4.43 28.59
CA ALA A 164 -13.29 -5.37 27.52
C ALA A 164 -14.77 -5.76 27.60
N GLY A 165 -15.46 -5.76 26.46
CA GLY A 165 -16.89 -6.12 26.37
C GLY A 165 -17.85 -5.05 26.88
N SER A 166 -17.37 -3.86 27.26
CA SER A 166 -18.25 -2.72 27.56
C SER A 166 -18.97 -2.23 26.30
N LYS A 167 -20.22 -1.76 26.46
CA LYS A 167 -21.09 -1.30 25.36
C LYS A 167 -20.44 -0.21 24.51
N ASP A 168 -19.69 0.70 25.12
CA ASP A 168 -18.93 1.75 24.41
C ASP A 168 -17.44 1.66 24.72
N VAL A 169 -16.83 0.49 24.50
CA VAL A 169 -15.39 0.31 24.62
C VAL A 169 -14.63 1.29 23.70
N ALA A 170 -13.50 1.80 24.17
CA ALA A 170 -12.50 2.52 23.38
C ALA A 170 -11.31 1.61 23.18
N GLU A 171 -10.88 1.45 21.93
CA GLU A 171 -9.69 0.67 21.59
C GLU A 171 -8.75 1.51 20.75
N ALA A 172 -7.46 1.44 21.05
CA ALA A 172 -6.43 2.22 20.39
C ALA A 172 -5.19 1.38 20.12
N TYR A 173 -4.49 1.75 19.06
CA TYR A 173 -3.12 1.32 18.81
C TYR A 173 -2.16 2.41 19.21
N LEU A 174 -1.04 2.03 19.80
CA LEU A 174 0.02 2.94 20.23
C LEU A 174 1.36 2.48 19.67
N VAL A 175 2.02 3.34 18.91
CA VAL A 175 3.45 3.18 18.61
C VAL A 175 4.24 3.79 19.74
N GLY A 176 4.68 2.93 20.68
CA GLY A 176 5.36 3.35 21.90
C GLY A 176 6.61 4.19 21.62
N ALA A 177 7.40 3.82 20.62
CA ALA A 177 8.62 4.53 20.22
C ALA A 177 8.36 5.97 19.74
N LEU A 178 7.16 6.25 19.21
CA LEU A 178 6.76 7.58 18.74
C LEU A 178 5.93 8.35 19.78
N GLY A 179 5.29 7.64 20.71
CA GLY A 179 4.26 8.25 21.57
C GLY A 179 3.05 8.73 20.77
N LEU A 180 2.73 8.05 19.66
CA LEU A 180 1.61 8.36 18.78
C LEU A 180 0.61 7.21 18.82
N ALA A 181 -0.65 7.53 19.10
CA ALA A 181 -1.74 6.57 19.12
C ALA A 181 -2.84 6.94 18.13
N TRP A 182 -3.68 5.97 17.78
CA TRP A 182 -4.91 6.20 17.02
C TRP A 182 -6.00 5.23 17.43
N MET A 183 -7.24 5.69 17.36
CA MET A 183 -8.40 4.89 17.74
C MET A 183 -8.74 3.85 16.67
N GLN A 184 -9.04 2.63 17.11
CA GLN A 184 -9.75 1.62 16.31
C GLN A 184 -11.26 1.77 16.53
N GLU A 185 -11.66 1.76 17.80
CA GLU A 185 -13.03 1.94 18.28
C GLU A 185 -13.19 3.27 19.02
N GLY A 186 -14.31 3.96 18.80
CA GLY A 186 -14.52 5.29 19.39
C GLY A 186 -13.73 6.42 18.71
N ARG A 187 -13.63 6.39 17.38
CA ARG A 187 -12.75 7.28 16.59
C ARG A 187 -12.99 8.79 16.77
N SER A 188 -14.21 9.22 17.06
CA SER A 188 -14.52 10.66 17.27
C SER A 188 -14.26 11.14 18.71
N ARG A 189 -13.98 10.22 19.65
CA ARG A 189 -13.75 10.57 21.06
C ARG A 189 -12.54 11.50 21.26
N PRO A 190 -11.37 11.31 20.62
CA PRO A 190 -10.22 12.19 20.83
C PRO A 190 -10.51 13.64 20.46
N GLY A 191 -11.16 13.89 19.32
CA GLY A 191 -11.56 15.23 18.87
C GLY A 191 -12.52 15.89 19.85
N PHE A 192 -13.61 15.18 20.18
CA PHE A 192 -14.62 15.65 21.12
C PHE A 192 -14.03 15.97 22.51
N LEU A 193 -13.26 15.05 23.10
CA LEU A 193 -12.66 15.22 24.41
C LEU A 193 -11.63 16.36 24.44
N ARG A 194 -10.89 16.56 23.34
CA ARG A 194 -9.97 17.70 23.19
C ARG A 194 -10.73 19.03 23.12
N ALA A 195 -11.83 19.10 22.39
CA ALA A 195 -12.70 20.28 22.35
C ALA A 195 -13.30 20.61 23.72
N MET A 196 -13.59 19.57 24.52
CA MET A 196 -14.07 19.68 25.90
C MET A 196 -12.96 19.93 26.93
N GLY A 197 -11.72 20.15 26.51
CA GLY A 197 -10.59 20.48 27.38
C GLY A 197 -10.09 19.33 28.26
N GLN A 198 -10.40 18.08 27.93
CA GLN A 198 -9.89 16.91 28.64
C GLN A 198 -8.43 16.64 28.25
N ASP A 199 -7.58 16.28 29.20
CA ASP A 199 -6.16 16.01 28.93
C ASP A 199 -5.88 14.56 28.51
N SER A 200 -6.75 13.63 28.89
CA SER A 200 -6.58 12.20 28.63
C SER A 200 -7.89 11.47 28.38
N LEU A 201 -7.81 10.33 27.70
CA LEU A 201 -8.93 9.42 27.47
C LEU A 201 -8.56 7.99 27.87
N ALA A 202 -9.51 7.23 28.41
CA ALA A 202 -9.31 5.82 28.75
C ALA A 202 -9.58 4.93 27.54
N ALA A 203 -8.69 3.98 27.27
CA ALA A 203 -8.82 3.02 26.18
C ALA A 203 -8.11 1.70 26.49
N ARG A 204 -8.51 0.64 25.77
CA ARG A 204 -7.71 -0.57 25.61
C ARG A 204 -6.63 -0.28 24.59
N VAL A 205 -5.38 -0.27 25.03
CA VAL A 205 -4.24 0.12 24.20
C VAL A 205 -3.46 -1.12 23.82
N THR A 206 -3.33 -1.36 22.52
CA THR A 206 -2.44 -2.39 21.99
C THR A 206 -1.15 -1.75 21.51
N MET A 207 -0.04 -2.23 22.04
CA MET A 207 1.28 -1.72 21.68
C MET A 207 1.71 -2.24 20.30
N LEU A 208 2.25 -1.35 19.48
CA LEU A 208 2.81 -1.67 18.17
C LEU A 208 4.30 -1.37 18.13
N GLY A 209 5.04 -2.25 17.47
CA GLY A 209 6.43 -2.03 17.11
C GLY A 209 6.57 -0.98 16.00
N TYR A 210 7.71 -0.31 15.96
CA TYR A 210 8.09 0.56 14.86
C TYR A 210 9.58 0.42 14.58
N PRO A 211 10.03 0.52 13.31
CA PRO A 211 11.44 0.42 13.00
C PRO A 211 12.28 1.44 13.77
N PRO A 212 13.48 1.08 14.23
CA PRO A 212 14.36 2.02 14.89
C PRO A 212 14.83 3.09 13.90
N ALA A 213 15.02 4.32 14.37
CA ALA A 213 15.30 5.48 13.51
C ALA A 213 16.57 5.31 12.65
N ASN A 214 17.58 4.59 13.15
CA ASN A 214 18.84 4.33 12.45
C ASN A 214 18.71 3.31 11.29
N GLU A 215 17.61 2.56 11.21
CA GLU A 215 17.32 1.67 10.09
C GLU A 215 16.53 2.37 8.97
N LEU A 216 16.01 3.57 9.22
CA LEU A 216 15.27 4.37 8.26
C LEU A 216 16.19 5.44 7.66
N ALA A 217 16.06 5.67 6.36
CA ALA A 217 16.77 6.72 5.65
C ALA A 217 15.83 7.41 4.66
N LEU A 218 15.92 8.74 4.60
CA LEU A 218 15.12 9.58 3.71
C LEU A 218 15.96 10.07 2.54
N TYR A 219 15.43 9.96 1.34
CA TYR A 219 16.08 10.42 0.12
C TYR A 219 15.19 11.33 -0.70
N SER A 220 15.75 12.46 -1.13
CA SER A 220 15.13 13.35 -2.10
C SER A 220 15.51 12.89 -3.51
N VAL A 221 14.51 12.66 -4.34
CA VAL A 221 14.68 12.18 -5.72
C VAL A 221 13.80 12.95 -6.69
N THR A 222 14.19 12.96 -7.96
CA THR A 222 13.32 13.41 -9.05
C THR A 222 13.01 12.18 -9.90
N ALA A 223 11.76 11.71 -9.84
CA ALA A 223 11.30 10.54 -10.60
C ALA A 223 10.23 10.99 -11.60
N HIS A 224 10.42 10.66 -12.88
CA HIS A 224 9.55 11.11 -13.97
C HIS A 224 9.34 12.63 -13.99
N GLY A 225 10.40 13.39 -13.71
CA GLY A 225 10.37 14.86 -13.66
C GLY A 225 9.68 15.47 -12.45
N GLN A 226 9.18 14.67 -11.49
CA GLN A 226 8.52 15.16 -10.28
C GLN A 226 9.39 14.94 -9.04
N PRO A 227 9.53 15.94 -8.15
CA PRO A 227 10.23 15.78 -6.89
C PRO A 227 9.45 14.84 -5.96
N GLN A 228 10.13 13.88 -5.37
CA GLN A 228 9.57 12.92 -4.43
C GLN A 228 10.53 12.69 -3.27
N ILE A 229 9.99 12.30 -2.11
CA ILE A 229 10.78 11.80 -0.99
C ILE A 229 10.52 10.31 -0.84
N TRP A 230 11.60 9.53 -0.83
CA TRP A 230 11.55 8.09 -0.63
C TRP A 230 12.13 7.73 0.73
N CYS A 231 11.48 6.78 1.42
CA CYS A 231 11.96 6.21 2.67
C CYS A 231 12.48 4.80 2.42
N VAL A 232 13.69 4.51 2.91
CA VAL A 232 14.34 3.21 2.81
C VAL A 232 14.50 2.61 4.20
N HIS A 233 14.07 1.36 4.37
CA HIS A 233 14.26 0.56 5.58
C HIS A 233 15.34 -0.51 5.37
N GLY A 234 16.32 -0.56 6.27
CA GLY A 234 17.37 -1.58 6.29
C GLY A 234 18.23 -1.63 5.03
N ARG A 235 18.38 -0.49 4.31
CA ARG A 235 19.07 -0.37 3.01
C ARG A 235 18.51 -1.30 1.92
N ARG A 236 17.30 -1.81 2.09
CA ARG A 236 16.72 -2.87 1.24
C ARG A 236 15.33 -2.52 0.78
N ARG A 237 14.40 -2.26 1.69
CA ARG A 237 13.00 -1.99 1.33
C ARG A 237 12.83 -0.50 1.11
N MET A 238 12.23 -0.09 0.01
CA MET A 238 11.99 1.30 -0.31
C MET A 238 10.51 1.55 -0.54
N ARG A 239 10.02 2.69 -0.07
CA ARG A 239 8.67 3.17 -0.29
C ARG A 239 8.63 4.69 -0.51
N PRO A 240 7.86 5.19 -1.50
CA PRO A 240 7.62 6.62 -1.64
C PRO A 240 6.73 7.13 -0.49
N LEU A 241 7.06 8.31 0.03
CA LEU A 241 6.23 9.01 1.01
C LEU A 241 5.11 9.77 0.29
N VAL A 242 3.86 9.43 0.62
CA VAL A 242 2.67 9.99 -0.03
C VAL A 242 2.35 11.39 0.48
N ALA A 243 2.68 11.66 1.75
CA ALA A 243 2.61 12.97 2.37
C ALA A 243 3.94 13.31 3.08
N PRO A 244 4.99 13.67 2.31
CA PRO A 244 6.28 14.03 2.89
C PRO A 244 6.19 15.20 3.88
N TRP A 245 5.25 16.11 3.65
CA TRP A 245 5.00 17.30 4.49
C TRP A 245 4.46 16.97 5.90
N LEU A 246 3.90 15.77 6.11
CA LEU A 246 3.57 15.23 7.44
C LEU A 246 4.64 14.27 7.96
N SER A 247 5.10 13.38 7.08
CA SER A 247 5.97 12.27 7.45
C SER A 247 7.39 12.73 7.81
N VAL A 248 7.98 13.64 7.01
CA VAL A 248 9.37 14.07 7.20
C VAL A 248 9.57 14.82 8.52
N PRO A 249 8.72 15.79 8.93
CA PRO A 249 8.86 16.43 10.23
C PRO A 249 8.78 15.43 11.40
N LEU A 250 7.84 14.48 11.33
CA LEU A 250 7.68 13.45 12.35
C LEU A 250 8.89 12.51 12.43
N LEU A 251 9.33 11.97 11.29
CA LEU A 251 10.45 11.04 11.23
C LEU A 251 11.76 11.72 11.65
N THR A 252 11.95 12.99 11.26
CA THR A 252 13.12 13.78 11.69
C THR A 252 13.12 13.98 13.20
N ALA A 253 11.96 14.31 13.79
CA ALA A 253 11.82 14.45 15.24
C ALA A 253 12.02 13.12 16.01
N TYR A 254 11.66 11.99 15.37
CA TYR A 254 11.94 10.65 15.87
C TYR A 254 13.43 10.28 15.84
N GLY A 255 14.23 10.98 15.02
CA GLY A 255 15.68 10.79 14.93
C GLY A 255 16.16 10.25 13.58
N VAL A 256 15.29 10.16 12.58
CA VAL A 256 15.70 9.83 11.20
C VAL A 256 16.42 11.04 10.59
N PRO A 257 17.58 10.87 9.95
CA PRO A 257 18.26 11.97 9.29
C PRO A 257 17.38 12.66 8.24
N ALA A 258 17.58 13.98 8.07
CA ALA A 258 16.89 14.75 7.05
C ALA A 258 17.12 14.17 5.64
N PRO A 259 16.20 14.37 4.68
CA PRO A 259 16.33 13.83 3.33
C PRO A 259 17.65 14.24 2.66
N VAL A 260 18.36 13.26 2.10
CA VAL A 260 19.61 13.46 1.35
C VAL A 260 19.47 13.02 -0.11
N ALA A 261 20.46 13.31 -0.95
CA ALA A 261 20.44 12.87 -2.34
C ALA A 261 20.46 11.33 -2.47
N TRP A 262 19.80 10.80 -3.49
CA TRP A 262 19.83 9.36 -3.80
C TRP A 262 21.26 8.88 -4.03
N PRO A 263 21.74 7.85 -3.32
CA PRO A 263 23.12 7.42 -3.40
C PRO A 263 23.36 6.63 -4.69
N SER A 264 24.55 6.79 -5.28
CA SER A 264 24.98 6.06 -6.47
C SER A 264 25.13 4.54 -6.24
N SER A 265 25.23 4.11 -4.97
CA SER A 265 25.26 2.69 -4.61
C SER A 265 23.91 1.98 -4.75
N PHE A 266 22.81 2.74 -4.84
CA PHE A 266 21.49 2.18 -5.08
C PHE A 266 21.16 2.14 -6.58
N PRO A 267 20.18 1.31 -6.99
CA PRO A 267 19.74 1.30 -8.39
C PRO A 267 19.36 2.70 -8.88
N PRO A 268 19.51 2.98 -10.19
CA PRO A 268 19.10 4.25 -10.78
C PRO A 268 17.64 4.59 -10.47
N VAL A 269 17.38 5.88 -10.19
CA VAL A 269 16.05 6.38 -9.78
C VAL A 269 14.96 5.96 -10.78
N GLU A 270 15.20 6.10 -12.08
CA GLU A 270 14.22 5.75 -13.11
C GLU A 270 13.87 4.25 -13.12
N ALA A 271 14.85 3.36 -12.97
CA ALA A 271 14.60 1.93 -12.89
C ALA A 271 13.74 1.57 -11.66
N VAL A 272 13.97 2.24 -10.53
CA VAL A 272 13.16 2.04 -9.33
C VAL A 272 11.76 2.63 -9.49
N ALA A 273 11.63 3.77 -10.17
CA ALA A 273 10.36 4.41 -10.46
C ALA A 273 9.48 3.55 -11.38
N GLU A 274 10.06 2.89 -12.39
CA GLU A 274 9.35 1.93 -13.26
C GLU A 274 8.83 0.72 -12.46
N LEU A 275 9.64 0.19 -11.54
CA LEU A 275 9.20 -0.89 -10.65
C LEU A 275 8.08 -0.45 -9.72
N LEU A 276 8.15 0.78 -9.19
CA LEU A 276 7.08 1.37 -8.39
C LEU A 276 5.80 1.53 -9.21
N ALA A 277 5.89 2.02 -10.44
CA ALA A 277 4.73 2.20 -11.31
C ALA A 277 4.03 0.86 -11.57
N THR A 278 4.80 -0.20 -11.79
CA THR A 278 4.27 -1.57 -11.95
C THR A 278 3.64 -2.08 -10.64
N ALA A 279 4.28 -1.83 -9.50
CA ALA A 279 3.79 -2.28 -8.19
C ALA A 279 2.53 -1.54 -7.71
N ARG A 280 2.32 -0.27 -8.10
CA ARG A 280 1.13 0.53 -7.78
C ARG A 280 -0.16 -0.11 -8.29
N LEU A 281 -0.11 -0.86 -9.38
CA LEU A 281 -1.29 -1.46 -9.99
C LEU A 281 -2.01 -2.49 -9.08
N GLY A 282 -1.34 -2.99 -8.04
CA GLY A 282 -1.91 -3.99 -7.13
C GLY A 282 -1.95 -3.60 -5.65
N ARG A 283 -1.42 -2.43 -5.25
CA ARG A 283 -1.32 -2.03 -3.84
C ARG A 283 -1.52 -0.53 -3.67
N ALA A 284 -2.33 -0.14 -2.68
CA ALA A 284 -2.52 1.27 -2.30
C ALA A 284 -1.20 1.97 -1.96
N LEU A 285 -0.23 1.23 -1.42
CA LEU A 285 1.04 1.74 -0.96
C LEU A 285 2.17 0.81 -1.42
N PRO A 286 2.79 1.08 -2.59
CA PRO A 286 3.77 0.19 -3.20
C PRO A 286 5.08 0.17 -2.40
N GLU A 287 5.69 -1.00 -2.34
CA GLU A 287 7.02 -1.22 -1.74
C GLU A 287 7.90 -1.94 -2.75
N VAL A 288 9.16 -1.54 -2.85
CA VAL A 288 10.16 -2.16 -3.72
C VAL A 288 11.33 -2.66 -2.88
N ASP A 289 11.75 -3.90 -3.14
CA ASP A 289 13.00 -4.44 -2.62
C ASP A 289 14.14 -4.06 -3.57
N LEU A 290 15.04 -3.18 -3.11
CA LEU A 290 16.17 -2.66 -3.88
C LEU A 290 17.12 -3.78 -4.32
N ALA A 291 17.29 -4.85 -3.52
CA ALA A 291 18.14 -5.97 -3.92
C ALA A 291 17.54 -6.75 -5.10
N LYS A 292 16.21 -6.92 -5.09
CA LYS A 292 15.48 -7.51 -6.23
C LYS A 292 15.51 -6.59 -7.45
N ALA A 293 15.47 -5.27 -7.25
CA ALA A 293 15.61 -4.31 -8.33
C ALA A 293 16.99 -4.42 -9.01
N VAL A 294 18.09 -4.52 -8.23
CA VAL A 294 19.44 -4.76 -8.79
C VAL A 294 19.47 -6.07 -9.59
N ALA A 295 18.93 -7.16 -9.03
CA ALA A 295 18.92 -8.46 -9.69
C ALA A 295 18.16 -8.41 -11.02
N LYS A 296 17.00 -7.76 -11.04
CA LYS A 296 16.20 -7.59 -12.26
C LYS A 296 16.90 -6.74 -13.30
N ILE A 297 17.54 -5.63 -12.91
CA ILE A 297 18.33 -4.79 -13.83
C ILE A 297 19.48 -5.59 -14.44
N ALA A 298 20.16 -6.42 -13.64
CA ALA A 298 21.24 -7.28 -14.13
C ALA A 298 20.72 -8.35 -15.11
N GLU A 299 19.54 -8.93 -14.84
CA GLU A 299 18.88 -9.88 -15.74
C GLU A 299 18.46 -9.22 -17.06
N ASP A 300 17.85 -8.04 -17.00
CA ASP A 300 17.45 -7.25 -18.18
C ASP A 300 18.68 -6.90 -19.02
N ALA A 301 19.78 -6.45 -18.40
CA ALA A 301 21.05 -6.17 -19.08
C ALA A 301 21.67 -7.44 -19.71
N ALA A 302 21.61 -8.57 -19.02
CA ALA A 302 22.09 -9.86 -19.54
C ALA A 302 21.19 -10.39 -20.69
N SER A 303 19.90 -10.04 -20.70
CA SER A 303 18.96 -10.39 -21.75
C SER A 303 19.17 -9.56 -23.03
N ASP A 304 19.63 -8.32 -22.88
CA ASP A 304 19.96 -7.40 -23.98
C ASP A 304 21.38 -7.59 -24.53
N ALA A 305 22.21 -8.41 -23.87
CA ALA A 305 23.53 -8.77 -24.36
C ALA A 305 23.44 -9.52 -25.71
N TRP A 306 24.24 -9.07 -26.67
CA TRP A 306 24.39 -9.71 -27.97
C TRP A 306 25.25 -10.96 -27.83
N GLN A 307 24.73 -12.11 -28.24
CA GLN A 307 25.48 -13.37 -28.27
C GLN A 307 25.59 -13.87 -29.71
N PRO A 308 26.75 -14.47 -30.10
CA PRO A 308 26.89 -15.15 -31.38
C PRO A 308 26.14 -16.48 -31.30
N VAL A 309 25.19 -16.68 -32.22
CA VAL A 309 24.22 -17.78 -32.19
C VAL A 309 24.18 -18.43 -33.57
N SER A 310 24.07 -19.76 -33.58
CA SER A 310 23.83 -20.53 -34.82
C SER A 310 22.39 -20.30 -35.29
N LEU A 311 22.16 -20.27 -36.61
CA LEU A 311 20.81 -20.23 -37.17
C LEU A 311 19.89 -21.33 -36.61
N LEU A 312 20.44 -22.49 -36.25
CA LEU A 312 19.71 -23.62 -35.68
C LEU A 312 19.23 -23.39 -34.24
N GLN A 313 19.78 -22.41 -33.53
CA GLN A 313 19.44 -22.09 -32.14
C GLN A 313 18.39 -20.97 -32.03
N LEU A 314 17.96 -20.37 -33.14
CA LEU A 314 16.91 -19.37 -33.17
C LEU A 314 15.54 -20.06 -33.19
N ASN A 315 14.86 -20.09 -32.04
CA ASN A 315 13.53 -20.72 -31.89
C ASN A 315 12.43 -20.05 -32.77
N THR A 316 12.68 -18.81 -33.21
CA THR A 316 11.81 -18.04 -34.10
C THR A 316 12.09 -18.25 -35.59
N TRP A 317 13.15 -19.00 -35.93
CA TRP A 317 13.47 -19.30 -37.32
C TRP A 317 12.78 -20.59 -37.74
N SER A 318 11.77 -20.47 -38.62
CA SER A 318 11.17 -21.61 -39.31
C SER A 318 11.81 -21.76 -40.70
N PRO A 319 12.93 -22.49 -40.87
CA PRO A 319 13.50 -22.70 -42.19
C PRO A 319 12.49 -23.46 -43.06
N ARG A 320 12.28 -22.99 -44.29
CA ARG A 320 11.53 -23.75 -45.30
C ARG A 320 12.40 -24.92 -45.75
N TRP A 321 12.42 -25.99 -44.95
CA TRP A 321 13.37 -27.09 -45.07
C TRP A 321 13.35 -27.73 -46.47
N HIS A 322 12.18 -27.80 -47.09
CA HIS A 322 12.01 -28.25 -48.48
C HIS A 322 12.76 -27.37 -49.49
N PHE A 323 12.74 -26.04 -49.33
CA PHE A 323 13.48 -25.12 -50.20
C PHE A 323 14.98 -25.19 -49.93
N PHE A 324 15.38 -25.26 -48.66
CA PHE A 324 16.79 -25.33 -48.28
C PHE A 324 17.42 -26.65 -48.75
N LEU A 325 16.81 -27.79 -48.43
CA LEU A 325 17.25 -29.09 -48.93
C LEU A 325 17.19 -29.15 -50.46
N GLY A 326 16.13 -28.63 -51.08
CA GLY A 326 16.01 -28.59 -52.53
C GLY A 326 17.13 -27.80 -53.21
N THR A 327 17.55 -26.68 -52.63
CA THR A 327 18.56 -25.78 -53.22
C THR A 327 19.99 -26.21 -52.89
N PHE A 328 20.26 -26.61 -51.64
CA PHE A 328 21.62 -26.90 -51.18
C PHE A 328 21.99 -28.38 -51.23
N VAL A 329 21.00 -29.29 -51.33
CA VAL A 329 21.24 -30.73 -51.47
C VAL A 329 20.71 -31.24 -52.80
N GLY A 330 19.46 -30.92 -53.14
CA GLY A 330 18.77 -31.40 -54.33
C GLY A 330 19.41 -30.88 -55.63
N LEU A 331 19.59 -29.57 -55.76
CA LEU A 331 20.16 -28.94 -56.94
C LEU A 331 21.62 -29.38 -57.22
N PRO A 332 22.54 -29.40 -56.24
CA PRO A 332 23.88 -29.96 -56.48
C PRO A 332 23.88 -31.46 -56.73
N SER A 333 22.98 -32.24 -56.11
CA SER A 333 22.83 -33.67 -56.43
C SER A 333 22.34 -33.89 -57.87
N LEU A 334 21.38 -33.08 -58.32
CA LEU A 334 20.85 -33.14 -59.68
C LEU A 334 21.90 -32.69 -60.70
N LEU A 335 22.65 -31.62 -60.42
CA LEU A 335 23.79 -31.20 -61.24
C LEU A 335 24.87 -32.28 -61.29
N LEU A 336 25.11 -33.01 -60.20
CA LEU A 336 26.07 -34.10 -60.16
C LEU A 336 25.60 -35.29 -61.02
N VAL A 337 24.33 -35.67 -60.93
CA VAL A 337 23.74 -36.70 -61.80
C VAL A 337 23.80 -36.27 -63.26
N ALA A 338 23.48 -35.01 -63.57
CA ALA A 338 23.55 -34.48 -64.93
C ALA A 338 24.99 -34.45 -65.47
N ALA A 339 25.96 -34.07 -64.64
CA ALA A 339 27.38 -34.06 -65.00
C ALA A 339 27.93 -35.49 -65.20
N ALA A 340 27.54 -36.44 -64.35
CA ALA A 340 27.93 -37.85 -64.47
C ALA A 340 27.38 -38.50 -65.76
N LEU A 341 26.16 -38.11 -66.18
CA LEU A 341 25.57 -38.58 -67.42
C LEU A 341 26.17 -37.91 -68.68
N ALA A 342 26.65 -36.67 -68.57
CA ALA A 342 27.18 -35.90 -69.69
C ALA A 342 28.67 -36.17 -69.99
N LEU A 343 29.44 -36.71 -69.04
CA LEU A 343 30.89 -36.89 -69.17
C LEU A 343 31.31 -38.33 -68.79
N PRO A 344 31.15 -39.32 -69.70
CA PRO A 344 31.58 -40.69 -69.44
C PRO A 344 33.10 -40.79 -69.58
N GLY A 345 33.80 -40.77 -68.44
CA GLY A 345 35.24 -41.02 -68.35
C GLY A 345 36.04 -39.81 -67.84
N ALA A 346 36.53 -39.96 -66.60
CA ALA A 346 37.62 -39.20 -65.99
C ALA A 346 37.33 -37.79 -65.41
N VAL A 347 36.27 -37.60 -64.61
CA VAL A 347 36.26 -36.59 -63.50
C VAL A 347 35.34 -37.02 -62.33
N GLU A 348 35.17 -38.32 -62.08
CA GLU A 348 34.19 -38.79 -61.08
C GLU A 348 34.58 -38.43 -59.64
N ALA A 349 35.87 -38.48 -59.29
CA ALA A 349 36.30 -38.19 -57.92
C ALA A 349 36.27 -36.69 -57.57
N ALA A 350 36.64 -35.80 -58.49
CA ALA A 350 36.71 -34.35 -58.22
C ALA A 350 35.33 -33.70 -58.18
N THR A 351 34.38 -34.17 -58.99
CA THR A 351 32.99 -33.69 -58.97
C THR A 351 32.24 -34.15 -57.72
N VAL A 352 32.47 -35.40 -57.28
CA VAL A 352 31.96 -35.92 -56.00
C VAL A 352 32.58 -35.21 -54.81
N ALA A 353 33.88 -34.91 -54.83
CA ALA A 353 34.54 -34.14 -53.77
C ALA A 353 34.03 -32.69 -53.70
N ALA A 354 33.77 -32.04 -54.84
CA ALA A 354 33.25 -30.68 -54.88
C ALA A 354 31.81 -30.58 -54.34
N SER A 355 30.95 -31.56 -54.65
CA SER A 355 29.57 -31.57 -54.14
C SER A 355 29.50 -31.91 -52.66
N LEU A 356 30.29 -32.87 -52.18
CA LEU A 356 30.41 -33.18 -50.75
C LEU A 356 31.02 -32.01 -49.97
N GLY A 357 32.01 -31.32 -50.56
CA GLY A 357 32.59 -30.10 -50.00
C GLY A 357 31.57 -28.95 -49.92
N PHE A 358 30.71 -28.80 -50.93
CA PHE A 358 29.67 -27.76 -50.92
C PHE A 358 28.54 -28.08 -49.92
N ALA A 359 28.08 -29.33 -49.87
CA ALA A 359 27.09 -29.77 -48.90
C ALA A 359 27.63 -29.69 -47.46
N GLY A 360 28.87 -30.14 -47.23
CA GLY A 360 29.56 -30.02 -45.94
C GLY A 360 29.79 -28.56 -45.54
N GLY A 361 30.15 -27.70 -46.49
CA GLY A 361 30.32 -26.26 -46.29
C GLY A 361 29.00 -25.55 -45.95
N ALA A 362 27.89 -25.93 -46.58
CA ALA A 362 26.57 -25.38 -46.28
C ALA A 362 26.07 -25.80 -44.88
N ILE A 363 26.31 -27.06 -44.48
CA ILE A 363 25.98 -27.54 -43.12
C ILE A 363 26.88 -26.84 -42.09
N ALA A 364 28.17 -26.69 -42.37
CA ALA A 364 29.09 -25.95 -41.51
C ALA A 364 28.67 -24.47 -41.38
N ALA A 365 28.28 -23.81 -42.47
CA ALA A 365 27.81 -22.41 -42.45
C ALA A 365 26.55 -22.22 -41.59
N LEU A 366 25.68 -23.22 -41.49
CA LEU A 366 24.51 -23.18 -40.59
C LEU A 366 24.88 -23.45 -39.12
N ALA A 367 25.88 -24.31 -38.88
CA ALA A 367 26.34 -24.67 -37.55
C ALA A 367 27.25 -23.61 -36.92
N VAL A 368 27.96 -22.83 -37.73
CA VAL A 368 28.87 -21.79 -37.23
C VAL A 368 28.06 -20.55 -36.79
N PRO A 369 28.34 -19.98 -35.60
CA PRO A 369 27.59 -18.85 -35.06
C PRO A 369 28.03 -17.53 -35.72
N TRP A 370 27.52 -17.25 -36.93
CA TRP A 370 27.80 -16.00 -37.65
C TRP A 370 26.78 -14.88 -37.39
N ILE A 371 25.66 -15.19 -36.72
CA ILE A 371 24.60 -14.22 -36.44
C ILE A 371 24.69 -13.78 -34.99
N HIS A 372 24.64 -12.47 -34.76
CA HIS A 372 24.48 -11.91 -33.42
C HIS A 372 23.00 -11.69 -33.18
N ALA A 373 22.47 -12.23 -32.08
CA ALA A 373 21.10 -12.00 -31.65
C ALA A 373 21.11 -11.60 -30.17
N ARG A 374 20.16 -10.75 -29.78
CA ARG A 374 19.95 -10.45 -28.36
C ARG A 374 19.36 -11.67 -27.67
N ARG A 375 19.85 -11.99 -26.48
CA ARG A 375 19.47 -13.19 -25.73
C ARG A 375 17.96 -13.30 -25.50
N LYS A 376 17.24 -12.18 -25.32
CA LYS A 376 15.77 -12.16 -25.19
C LYS A 376 14.98 -12.71 -26.40
N HIS A 377 15.62 -12.84 -27.57
CA HIS A 377 15.01 -13.42 -28.77
C HIS A 377 15.42 -14.88 -29.01
N LEU A 378 16.20 -15.46 -28.09
CA LEU A 378 16.70 -16.83 -28.16
C LEU A 378 15.91 -17.82 -27.29
N SER A 379 15.21 -17.32 -26.27
CA SER A 379 14.40 -18.11 -25.34
C SER A 379 12.99 -18.35 -25.86
#